data_AF-A0A3D4X320-F1
#
_entry.id   AF-A0A3D4X320-F1
#
_cell.length_a   1.000
_cell.length_b   1.000
_cell.length_c   1.000
_cell.angle_alpha   90.00
_cell.angle_beta   90.00
_cell.angle_gamma   90.00
#
_symmetry.space_group_name_H-M   'P 1'
#
loop_
_entity.id
_entity.type
_entity.pdbx_description
1 polymer ?
#
loop_
_entity_poly.entity_id
_entity_poly.type
_entity_poly.pdbx_seq_one_letter_code
_entity_poly.pdbx_strand_id
1 'polypeptide(L)'
;MILPKESQRRACCRILAPRLASAPISRATRNRTGSHSAQVARNSGSGTRYKHDRPLKAVHIGVKLRDEAPEFAGRALDALREPLEEGYITLGRAQGVVVYPAKVQLALTANPCSCQRPAGDAGCGCSAQVKRRYLRRISGPLLDRIDIQVNLEPVSPISLMTPGKSESSEAVASRVARARATATARWADLGLRCNAEVPGALLREPRWRLPPHDMADLTAHLDQGVISARGYDRVLRLAWTVADLLGRDRPHKEEVNIALGLRLRDTD
;
A
#
# COMPACT_ATOMS: atom_id res chain seq x y z
N MET A 1 4.30 -10.29 -31.52
CA MET A 1 4.32 -8.92 -30.98
C MET A 1 3.04 -8.75 -30.16
N ILE A 2 3.10 -9.05 -28.86
CA ILE A 2 1.93 -9.07 -27.97
C ILE A 2 1.87 -7.69 -27.30
N LEU A 3 0.95 -6.83 -27.74
CA LEU A 3 0.65 -5.58 -27.04
C LEU A 3 0.06 -5.89 -25.65
N PRO A 4 0.43 -5.18 -24.57
CA PRO A 4 -0.16 -5.41 -23.26
C PRO A 4 -1.65 -5.01 -23.28
N LYS A 5 -2.48 -5.85 -22.65
CA LYS A 5 -3.91 -5.61 -22.43
C LYS A 5 -4.08 -4.55 -21.34
N GLU A 6 -4.46 -3.33 -21.70
CA GLU A 6 -4.70 -2.25 -20.73
C GLU A 6 -6.20 -1.96 -20.58
N SER A 7 -6.84 -2.74 -19.70
CA SER A 7 -8.09 -2.37 -19.06
C SER A 7 -7.80 -1.40 -17.91
N GLN A 8 -8.70 -0.45 -17.64
CA GLN A 8 -8.63 0.42 -16.44
C GLN A 8 -8.33 -0.42 -15.19
N ARG A 9 -7.35 0.02 -14.38
CA ARG A 9 -6.95 -0.66 -13.14
C ARG A 9 -7.11 0.30 -11.98
N ARG A 10 -7.72 -0.16 -10.91
CA ARG A 10 -7.61 0.49 -9.60
C ARG A 10 -6.31 0.07 -8.97
N ALA A 11 -5.51 1.01 -8.50
CA ALA A 11 -4.32 0.73 -7.71
C ALA A 11 -4.60 1.10 -6.25
N CYS A 12 -4.32 0.18 -5.34
CA CYS A 12 -4.45 0.35 -3.90
C CYS A 12 -3.07 0.13 -3.27
N CYS A 13 -2.51 1.15 -2.64
CA CYS A 13 -1.16 1.12 -2.07
C CYS A 13 -1.20 1.37 -0.56
N ARG A 14 -0.55 0.49 0.21
CA ARG A 14 -0.10 0.77 1.57
C ARG A 14 1.36 1.20 1.47
N ILE A 15 1.71 2.33 2.09
CA ILE A 15 3.10 2.77 2.18
C ILE A 15 3.68 2.31 3.52
N LEU A 16 4.68 1.43 3.48
CA LEU A 16 5.52 1.07 4.62
C LEU A 16 6.99 1.23 4.22
N ALA A 17 7.82 1.82 5.08
CA ALA A 17 9.21 2.14 4.73
C ALA A 17 10.19 0.98 5.00
N PRO A 18 11.00 0.60 3.99
CA PRO A 18 12.11 -0.32 4.19
C PRO A 18 13.18 0.13 5.17
N ARG A 19 13.84 -0.82 5.86
CA ARG A 19 15.13 -0.61 6.53
C ARG A 19 16.22 -0.87 5.49
N LEU A 20 16.84 0.19 4.99
CA LEU A 20 18.09 0.07 4.24
C LEU A 20 19.20 -0.18 5.28
N ALA A 21 19.40 -1.44 5.66
CA ALA A 21 20.62 -1.82 6.35
C ALA A 21 21.78 -1.70 5.35
N SER A 22 22.82 -0.99 5.73
CA SER A 22 24.11 -0.90 5.02
C SER A 22 24.79 -2.27 5.01
N ALA A 23 24.34 -3.14 4.10
CA ALA A 23 24.99 -4.36 3.71
C ALA A 23 25.04 -4.39 2.18
N PRO A 24 26.12 -4.90 1.56
CA PRO A 24 26.39 -4.74 0.15
C PRO A 24 25.21 -5.25 -0.69
N ILE A 25 24.66 -4.36 -1.49
CA ILE A 25 23.56 -4.63 -2.42
C ILE A 25 24.13 -5.57 -3.50
N SER A 26 23.89 -6.87 -3.37
CA SER A 26 24.06 -7.77 -4.50
C SER A 26 22.97 -7.46 -5.52
N ARG A 27 23.34 -6.79 -6.62
CA ARG A 27 22.51 -6.63 -7.82
C ARG A 27 22.08 -8.00 -8.32
N ALA A 28 20.86 -8.40 -7.99
CA ALA A 28 20.15 -9.47 -8.69
C ALA A 28 18.67 -9.06 -8.78
N THR A 29 18.39 -8.15 -9.71
CA THR A 29 17.05 -8.02 -10.29
C THR A 29 16.69 -9.33 -10.96
N ARG A 30 15.85 -10.12 -10.32
CA ARG A 30 14.97 -11.07 -11.02
C ARG A 30 13.54 -10.79 -10.60
N ASN A 31 12.82 -10.10 -11.48
CA ASN A 31 11.38 -10.29 -11.64
C ASN A 31 11.14 -11.78 -11.84
N ARG A 32 10.81 -12.51 -10.77
CA ARG A 32 10.18 -13.82 -10.88
C ARG A 32 8.70 -13.62 -10.61
N THR A 33 7.94 -13.59 -11.70
CA THR A 33 6.55 -14.08 -11.73
C THR A 33 6.57 -15.53 -11.26
N GLY A 34 6.38 -15.72 -9.96
CA GLY A 34 6.37 -17.02 -9.32
C GLY A 34 5.23 -17.07 -8.32
N SER A 35 4.21 -17.83 -8.68
CA SER A 35 3.03 -18.13 -7.87
C SER A 35 3.42 -18.89 -6.59
N HIS A 36 3.96 -18.18 -5.60
CA HIS A 36 4.04 -18.73 -4.24
C HIS A 36 2.74 -18.43 -3.52
N SER A 37 1.77 -19.31 -3.79
CA SER A 37 0.65 -19.58 -2.91
C SER A 37 1.18 -19.68 -1.47
N ALA A 38 0.59 -18.92 -0.56
CA ALA A 38 0.67 -19.24 0.86
C ALA A 38 0.00 -20.62 1.03
N GLN A 39 0.79 -21.68 0.95
CA GLN A 39 0.31 -23.02 1.24
C GLN A 39 -0.09 -23.07 2.71
N VAL A 40 -1.40 -23.10 2.95
CA VAL A 40 -1.96 -23.68 4.17
C VAL A 40 -1.62 -25.17 4.11
N ALA A 41 -0.44 -25.54 4.58
CA ALA A 41 -0.06 -26.93 4.73
C ALA A 41 -0.75 -27.49 5.99
N ARG A 42 -1.91 -28.14 5.79
CA ARG A 42 -2.42 -29.20 6.66
C ARG A 42 -2.01 -30.53 6.04
N ASN A 43 -1.22 -31.34 6.75
CA ASN A 43 -1.44 -32.78 6.79
C ASN A 43 -0.63 -33.42 7.92
N SER A 44 -1.38 -34.03 8.83
CA SER A 44 -1.23 -35.40 9.35
C SER A 44 0.11 -36.12 9.16
N GLY A 45 0.66 -36.62 10.27
CA GLY A 45 1.38 -37.90 10.32
C GLY A 45 2.91 -37.87 10.38
N SER A 46 3.43 -38.35 11.52
CA SER A 46 4.66 -39.15 11.63
C SER A 46 6.02 -38.49 11.34
N GLY A 47 6.65 -38.03 12.42
CA GLY A 47 8.05 -38.30 12.76
C GLY A 47 9.15 -38.10 11.71
N THR A 48 9.84 -36.97 11.76
CA THR A 48 11.31 -36.90 11.60
C THR A 48 11.83 -35.55 12.11
N ARG A 49 12.93 -35.60 12.86
CA ARG A 49 13.51 -34.50 13.63
C ARG A 49 14.02 -33.38 12.70
N TYR A 50 13.57 -32.15 12.89
CA TYR A 50 14.15 -30.99 12.20
C TYR A 50 15.35 -30.44 12.99
N LYS A 51 16.56 -30.80 12.55
CA LYS A 51 17.76 -29.98 12.74
C LYS A 51 17.76 -28.92 11.63
N HIS A 52 17.64 -27.64 11.96
CA HIS A 52 18.02 -26.59 11.03
C HIS A 52 19.26 -25.87 11.53
N ASP A 53 20.39 -26.30 10.99
CA ASP A 53 21.72 -25.71 11.11
C ASP A 53 21.95 -24.67 10.00
N ARG A 54 21.00 -23.73 9.83
CA ARG A 54 21.19 -22.56 8.96
C ARG A 54 20.58 -21.32 9.62
N PRO A 55 21.31 -20.20 9.70
CA PRO A 55 20.68 -18.92 10.02
C PRO A 55 19.76 -18.56 8.85
N LEU A 56 18.45 -18.74 9.02
CA LEU A 56 17.44 -18.35 8.04
C LEU A 56 17.37 -16.82 7.99
N LYS A 57 18.26 -16.23 7.18
CA LYS A 57 18.15 -14.84 6.73
C LYS A 57 16.90 -14.72 5.85
N ALA A 58 15.90 -13.99 6.32
CA ALA A 58 14.89 -13.39 5.45
C ALA A 58 14.41 -12.06 6.03
N VAL A 59 15.17 -11.01 5.72
CA VAL A 59 14.72 -9.62 5.84
C VAL A 59 13.63 -9.45 4.80
N HIS A 60 12.36 -9.67 5.15
CA HIS A 60 11.25 -9.37 4.26
C HIS A 60 10.88 -7.91 4.38
N ILE A 61 11.69 -7.11 3.68
CA ILE A 61 11.42 -5.72 3.43
C ILE A 61 11.42 -5.55 1.91
N GLY A 62 10.25 -5.67 1.31
CA GLY A 62 10.06 -5.55 -0.12
C GLY A 62 8.66 -5.04 -0.46
N VAL A 63 8.54 -4.44 -1.64
CA VAL A 63 7.24 -4.11 -2.23
C VAL A 63 6.60 -5.42 -2.70
N LYS A 64 5.49 -5.82 -2.11
CA LYS A 64 4.69 -6.95 -2.57
C LYS A 64 3.62 -6.41 -3.51
N LEU A 65 3.80 -6.65 -4.81
CA LEU A 65 2.76 -6.41 -5.80
C LEU A 65 1.84 -7.63 -5.87
N ARG A 66 0.53 -7.40 -5.79
CA ARG A 66 -0.46 -8.38 -6.25
C ARG A 66 -1.32 -7.74 -7.31
N ASP A 67 -1.04 -8.13 -8.55
CA ASP A 67 -1.90 -7.77 -9.66
C ASP A 67 -3.22 -8.55 -9.54
N GLU A 68 -4.35 -7.93 -9.84
CA GLU A 68 -5.67 -8.57 -9.85
C GLU A 68 -6.10 -9.12 -8.47
N ALA A 69 -6.01 -8.29 -7.44
CA ALA A 69 -6.35 -8.63 -6.06
C ALA A 69 -7.69 -9.38 -5.89
N PRO A 70 -8.80 -9.02 -6.57
CA PRO A 70 -10.06 -9.75 -6.44
C PRO A 70 -10.06 -11.18 -7.00
N GLU A 71 -9.04 -11.60 -7.74
CA GLU A 71 -8.90 -12.98 -8.23
C GLU A 71 -8.25 -13.91 -7.20
N PHE A 72 -7.68 -13.37 -6.13
CA PHE A 72 -7.17 -14.18 -5.02
C PHE A 72 -8.30 -14.63 -4.10
N ALA A 73 -8.12 -15.80 -3.49
CA ALA A 73 -8.99 -16.28 -2.44
C ALA A 73 -9.06 -15.27 -1.28
N GLY A 74 -10.27 -14.91 -0.84
CA GLY A 74 -10.49 -13.90 0.21
C GLY A 74 -9.67 -14.16 1.48
N ARG A 75 -9.61 -15.43 1.93
CA ARG A 75 -8.76 -15.84 3.07
C ARG A 75 -7.29 -15.46 2.93
N ALA A 76 -6.75 -15.47 1.72
CA ALA A 76 -5.35 -15.13 1.46
C ALA A 76 -5.11 -13.62 1.45
N LEU A 77 -6.13 -12.82 1.10
CA LEU A 77 -6.11 -11.37 1.24
C LEU A 77 -6.28 -10.96 2.69
N ASP A 78 -7.20 -11.59 3.42
CA ASP A 78 -7.45 -11.29 4.83
C ASP A 78 -6.25 -11.64 5.73
N ALA A 79 -5.49 -12.67 5.37
CA ALA A 79 -4.23 -13.00 6.03
C ALA A 79 -3.16 -11.90 5.91
N LEU A 80 -3.32 -10.93 5.00
CA LEU A 80 -2.41 -9.77 4.92
C LEU A 80 -2.69 -8.73 6.02
N ARG A 81 -3.80 -8.82 6.75
CA ARG A 81 -4.16 -7.82 7.76
C ARG A 81 -3.17 -7.78 8.92
N GLU A 82 -2.82 -8.95 9.48
CA GLU A 82 -1.85 -9.08 10.58
C GLU A 82 -0.49 -8.46 10.22
N PRO A 83 0.18 -8.83 9.10
CA PRO A 83 1.46 -8.22 8.76
C PRO A 83 1.37 -6.72 8.44
N LEU A 84 0.22 -6.22 7.97
CA LEU A 84 0.02 -4.78 7.72
C LEU A 84 -0.20 -3.95 9.00
N GLU A 85 -0.62 -4.58 10.09
CA GLU A 85 -0.82 -3.94 11.39
C GLU A 85 0.42 -4.11 12.28
N GLU A 86 0.84 -5.35 12.46
CA GLU A 86 1.84 -5.75 13.46
C GLU A 86 3.27 -5.68 12.89
N GLY A 87 3.42 -5.85 11.57
CA GLY A 87 4.73 -5.95 10.94
C GLY A 87 5.50 -7.21 11.29
N TYR A 88 4.83 -8.22 11.88
CA TYR A 88 5.30 -9.59 12.06
C TYR A 88 4.17 -10.58 11.75
N ILE A 89 4.52 -11.85 11.59
CA ILE A 89 3.58 -12.97 11.42
C ILE A 89 3.96 -14.06 12.41
N THR A 90 2.96 -14.59 13.10
CA THR A 90 3.12 -15.70 14.05
C THR A 90 2.70 -17.02 13.41
N LEU A 91 3.59 -18.01 13.36
CA LEU A 91 3.31 -19.34 12.84
C LEU A 91 3.28 -20.35 13.99
N GLY A 92 2.07 -20.79 14.36
CA GLY A 92 1.86 -21.91 15.27
C GLY A 92 1.97 -23.25 14.55
N ARG A 93 2.86 -24.14 15.01
CA ARG A 93 3.00 -25.53 14.55
C ARG A 93 2.89 -26.47 15.75
N ALA A 94 2.66 -27.76 15.50
CA ALA A 94 2.54 -28.77 16.55
C ALA A 94 3.77 -28.85 17.49
N GLN A 95 4.91 -28.30 17.08
CA GLN A 95 6.20 -28.35 17.78
C GLN A 95 6.62 -26.99 18.36
N GLY A 96 5.78 -25.95 18.26
CA GLY A 96 6.08 -24.63 18.81
C GLY A 96 5.56 -23.46 17.97
N VAL A 97 5.83 -22.26 18.46
CA VAL A 97 5.45 -20.98 17.85
C VAL A 97 6.70 -20.27 17.33
N VAL A 98 6.68 -19.82 16.08
CA VAL A 98 7.77 -19.04 15.49
C VAL A 98 7.23 -17.70 14.99
N VAL A 99 7.93 -16.61 15.31
CA VAL A 99 7.57 -15.24 14.90
C VAL A 99 8.55 -14.75 13.84
N TYR A 100 8.02 -14.25 12.71
CA TYR A 100 8.82 -13.71 11.60
C TYR A 100 8.51 -12.23 11.36
N PRO A 101 9.52 -11.37 11.14
CA PRO A 101 9.27 -9.99 10.72
C PRO A 101 8.65 -9.95 9.31
N ALA A 102 7.65 -9.09 9.13
CA ALA A 102 6.83 -9.01 7.92
C ALA A 102 6.46 -7.57 7.52
N LYS A 103 7.38 -6.61 7.71
CA LYS A 103 7.19 -5.22 7.29
C LYS A 103 7.25 -5.08 5.77
N VAL A 104 6.10 -5.03 5.11
CA VAL A 104 6.00 -4.99 3.64
C VAL A 104 5.29 -3.74 3.14
N GLN A 105 5.77 -3.14 2.05
CA GLN A 105 4.97 -2.18 1.30
C GLN A 105 4.03 -2.98 0.37
N LEU A 106 2.72 -2.77 0.46
CA LEU A 106 1.75 -3.56 -0.31
C LEU A 106 1.17 -2.70 -1.45
N ALA A 107 1.29 -3.19 -2.68
CA ALA A 107 0.59 -2.65 -3.83
C ALA A 107 -0.37 -3.70 -4.37
N LEU A 108 -1.65 -3.36 -4.44
CA LEU A 108 -2.72 -4.19 -4.99
C LEU A 108 -3.25 -3.49 -6.25
N THR A 109 -3.60 -4.25 -7.27
CA THR A 109 -4.41 -3.73 -8.37
C THR A 109 -5.75 -4.46 -8.45
N ALA A 110 -6.76 -3.83 -9.03
CA ALA A 110 -8.05 -4.47 -9.27
C ALA A 110 -8.69 -3.90 -10.55
N ASN A 111 -9.17 -4.77 -11.42
CA ASN A 111 -10.05 -4.36 -12.52
C ASN A 111 -11.42 -3.88 -11.96
N PRO A 112 -12.21 -3.13 -12.73
CA PRO A 112 -13.57 -2.72 -12.31
C PRO A 112 -14.60 -3.88 -12.35
N CYS A 113 -14.38 -4.89 -13.20
CA CYS A 113 -15.20 -6.10 -13.36
C CYS A 113 -14.29 -7.33 -13.56
N SER A 114 -14.86 -8.53 -13.41
CA SER A 114 -14.23 -9.79 -13.81
C SER A 114 -14.27 -10.04 -15.33
N CYS A 115 -14.94 -9.18 -16.10
CA CYS A 115 -15.21 -9.38 -17.52
C CYS A 115 -14.04 -9.07 -18.46
N GLN A 116 -13.03 -8.32 -17.97
CA GLN A 116 -11.74 -8.10 -18.63
C GLN A 116 -11.84 -7.67 -20.10
N ARG A 117 -12.84 -6.85 -20.44
CA ARG A 117 -13.06 -6.36 -21.81
C ARG A 117 -11.85 -5.51 -22.27
N PRO A 118 -11.36 -5.67 -23.50
CA PRO A 118 -10.22 -4.89 -24.02
C PRO A 118 -10.46 -3.38 -24.05
N ALA A 119 -11.72 -2.95 -24.22
CA ALA A 119 -12.11 -1.54 -24.24
C ALA A 119 -12.31 -0.93 -22.82
N GLY A 120 -11.87 -1.61 -21.76
CA GLY A 120 -12.06 -1.15 -20.38
C GLY A 120 -13.53 -1.01 -19.98
N ASP A 121 -13.84 -0.07 -19.08
CA ASP A 121 -15.23 0.18 -18.65
C ASP A 121 -16.14 0.71 -19.76
N ALA A 122 -15.60 1.42 -20.76
CA ALA A 122 -16.37 1.95 -21.89
C ALA A 122 -17.00 0.84 -22.77
N GLY A 123 -16.36 -0.33 -22.85
CA GLY A 123 -16.91 -1.51 -23.52
C GLY A 123 -17.51 -2.54 -22.56
N CYS A 124 -17.63 -2.22 -21.28
CA CYS A 124 -18.08 -3.13 -20.24
C CYS A 124 -19.60 -3.06 -20.05
N GLY A 125 -20.32 -4.09 -20.50
CA GLY A 125 -21.75 -4.25 -20.25
C GLY A 125 -22.10 -4.86 -18.88
N CYS A 126 -21.16 -5.00 -17.94
CA CYS A 126 -21.46 -5.56 -16.63
C CYS A 126 -22.32 -4.61 -15.81
N SER A 127 -23.39 -5.13 -15.20
CA SER A 127 -24.22 -4.35 -14.30
C SER A 127 -23.43 -3.85 -13.09
N ALA A 128 -23.87 -2.73 -12.52
CA ALA A 128 -23.26 -2.16 -11.31
C ALA A 128 -23.22 -3.17 -10.15
N GLN A 129 -24.19 -4.09 -10.07
CA GLN A 129 -24.22 -5.14 -9.06
C GLN A 129 -23.08 -6.15 -9.25
N VAL A 130 -22.77 -6.53 -10.49
CA VAL A 130 -21.64 -7.43 -10.80
C VAL A 130 -20.31 -6.76 -10.45
N LYS A 131 -20.13 -5.50 -10.86
CA LYS A 131 -18.92 -4.72 -10.52
C LYS A 131 -18.73 -4.62 -9.00
N ARG A 132 -19.79 -4.25 -8.27
CA ARG A 132 -19.78 -4.20 -6.80
C ARG A 132 -19.47 -5.55 -6.16
N ARG A 133 -20.09 -6.64 -6.64
CA ARG A 133 -19.84 -8.00 -6.11
C ARG A 133 -18.38 -8.43 -6.33
N TYR A 134 -17.80 -8.10 -7.49
CA TYR A 134 -16.41 -8.39 -7.80
C TYR A 134 -15.45 -7.65 -6.86
N LEU A 135 -15.60 -6.33 -6.71
CA LEU A 135 -14.74 -5.52 -5.84
C LEU A 135 -14.91 -5.85 -4.34
N ARG A 136 -16.09 -6.34 -3.93
CA ARG A 136 -16.35 -6.83 -2.56
C ARG A 136 -15.53 -8.07 -2.17
N ARG A 137 -14.85 -8.74 -3.12
CA ARG A 137 -13.88 -9.80 -2.79
C ARG A 137 -12.68 -9.27 -2.02
N ILE A 138 -12.38 -7.96 -2.14
CA ILE A 138 -11.45 -7.27 -1.26
C ILE A 138 -12.24 -6.82 -0.03
N SER A 139 -11.91 -7.38 1.14
CA SER A 139 -12.67 -7.11 2.36
C SER A 139 -12.54 -5.65 2.80
N GLY A 140 -13.63 -5.09 3.33
CA GLY A 140 -13.64 -3.76 3.94
C GLY A 140 -12.53 -3.58 5.00
N PRO A 141 -12.31 -4.55 5.90
CA PRO A 141 -11.20 -4.50 6.84
C PRO A 141 -9.81 -4.40 6.18
N LEU A 142 -9.57 -5.07 5.06
CA LEU A 142 -8.30 -4.93 4.34
C LEU A 142 -8.18 -3.54 3.69
N LEU A 143 -9.25 -3.03 3.10
CA LEU A 143 -9.30 -1.69 2.49
C LEU A 143 -9.09 -0.56 3.50
N ASP A 144 -9.60 -0.73 4.73
CA ASP A 144 -9.32 0.19 5.83
C ASP A 144 -7.81 0.26 6.15
N ARG A 145 -7.06 -0.81 5.84
CA ARG A 145 -5.61 -0.87 6.02
C ARG A 145 -4.81 -0.33 4.84
N ILE A 146 -5.40 -0.09 3.68
CA ILE A 146 -4.74 0.60 2.55
C ILE A 146 -4.60 2.09 2.88
N ASP A 147 -3.57 2.78 2.39
CA ASP A 147 -3.43 4.23 2.62
C ASP A 147 -3.92 5.04 1.43
N ILE A 148 -3.59 4.56 0.22
CA ILE A 148 -3.84 5.24 -1.04
C ILE A 148 -4.71 4.35 -1.91
N GLN A 149 -5.78 4.91 -2.46
CA GLN A 149 -6.66 4.31 -3.45
C GLN A 149 -6.70 5.25 -4.65
N VAL A 150 -6.25 4.78 -5.81
CA VAL A 150 -6.21 5.57 -7.05
C VAL A 150 -6.93 4.79 -8.14
N ASN A 151 -7.86 5.45 -8.81
CA ASN A 151 -8.42 4.97 -10.07
C ASN A 151 -7.49 5.42 -11.20
N LEU A 152 -6.98 4.47 -11.99
CA LEU A 152 -6.18 4.81 -13.16
C LEU A 152 -7.09 4.88 -14.38
N GLU A 153 -7.07 6.03 -15.04
CA GLU A 153 -7.68 6.19 -16.35
C GLU A 153 -6.96 5.30 -17.38
N PRO A 154 -7.69 4.81 -18.41
CA PRO A 154 -7.08 4.02 -19.46
C PRO A 154 -6.19 4.94 -20.28
N VAL A 155 -4.95 4.51 -20.51
CA VAL A 155 -4.01 5.26 -21.33
C VAL A 155 -4.49 5.21 -22.78
N SER A 156 -4.64 6.37 -23.43
CA SER A 156 -5.03 6.39 -24.84
C SER A 156 -3.90 5.79 -25.71
N PRO A 157 -4.21 5.08 -26.82
CA PRO A 157 -3.18 4.59 -27.74
C PRO A 157 -2.27 5.70 -28.27
N ILE A 158 -2.81 6.91 -28.45
CA ILE A 158 -2.05 8.10 -28.90
C ILE A 158 -1.04 8.54 -27.84
N SER A 159 -1.40 8.45 -26.56
CA SER A 159 -0.50 8.73 -25.43
C SER A 159 0.62 7.71 -25.27
N LEU A 160 0.43 6.47 -25.77
CA LEU A 160 1.48 5.45 -25.81
C LEU A 160 2.45 5.66 -26.99
N MET A 161 1.95 6.19 -28.12
CA MET A 161 2.75 6.46 -29.31
C MET A 161 3.48 7.81 -29.26
N THR A 162 3.00 8.74 -28.44
CA THR A 162 3.66 10.02 -28.19
C THR A 162 4.46 9.89 -26.91
N PRO A 163 5.81 9.93 -26.95
CA PRO A 163 6.58 10.04 -25.72
C PRO A 163 6.27 11.40 -25.09
N GLY A 164 5.27 11.42 -24.21
CA GLY A 164 5.02 12.56 -23.33
C GLY A 164 6.26 12.80 -22.46
N LYS A 165 6.40 14.02 -21.93
CA LYS A 165 7.41 14.34 -20.91
C LYS A 165 7.09 13.58 -19.62
N SER A 166 7.40 12.29 -19.58
CA SER A 166 7.38 11.52 -18.35
C SER A 166 8.59 11.92 -17.52
N GLU A 167 8.38 12.08 -16.22
CA GLU A 167 9.49 12.32 -15.31
C GLU A 167 10.38 11.08 -15.24
N SER A 168 11.70 11.27 -15.25
CA SER A 168 12.63 10.15 -15.17
C SER A 168 12.53 9.48 -13.80
N SER A 169 12.75 8.16 -13.75
CA SER A 169 12.79 7.43 -12.47
C SER A 169 13.87 7.97 -11.52
N GLU A 170 14.95 8.53 -12.06
CA GLU A 170 16.00 9.20 -11.29
C GLU A 170 15.49 10.47 -10.60
N ALA A 171 14.77 11.34 -11.32
CA ALA A 171 14.17 12.54 -10.75
C ALA A 171 13.16 12.20 -9.65
N VAL A 172 12.31 11.20 -9.88
CA VAL A 172 11.37 10.69 -8.86
C VAL A 172 12.12 10.14 -7.65
N ALA A 173 13.14 9.30 -7.86
CA ALA A 173 13.93 8.72 -6.78
C ALA A 173 14.63 9.79 -5.94
N SER A 174 15.19 10.81 -6.58
CA SER A 174 15.80 11.96 -5.90
C SER A 174 14.78 12.72 -5.05
N ARG A 175 13.59 13.02 -5.60
CA ARG A 175 12.51 13.67 -4.84
C ARG A 175 12.08 12.84 -3.62
N VAL A 176 11.89 11.54 -3.81
CA VAL A 176 11.53 10.61 -2.71
C VAL A 176 12.64 10.55 -1.66
N ALA A 177 13.91 10.48 -2.06
CA ALA A 177 15.04 10.42 -1.13
C ALA A 177 15.12 11.67 -0.25
N ARG A 178 14.93 12.88 -0.81
CA ARG A 178 14.87 14.13 -0.04
C ARG A 178 13.73 14.12 0.96
N ALA A 179 12.51 13.76 0.52
CA ALA A 179 11.36 13.67 1.41
C ALA A 179 11.59 12.68 2.57
N ARG A 180 12.22 11.54 2.29
CA ARG A 180 12.61 10.55 3.30
C ARG A 180 13.62 11.09 4.30
N ALA A 181 14.63 11.83 3.84
CA ALA A 181 15.62 12.45 4.70
C ALA A 181 14.96 13.47 5.64
N THR A 182 14.07 14.33 5.11
CA THR A 182 13.28 15.29 5.91
C THR A 182 12.46 14.59 6.99
N ALA A 183 11.71 13.54 6.63
CA ALA A 183 10.92 12.78 7.60
C ALA A 183 11.81 12.12 8.66
N THR A 184 12.93 11.51 8.25
CA THR A 184 13.86 10.85 9.19
C THR A 184 14.46 11.84 10.17
N ALA A 185 14.87 13.02 9.71
CA ALA A 185 15.40 14.08 10.57
C ALA A 185 14.32 14.58 11.55
N ARG A 186 13.09 14.82 11.07
CA ARG A 186 11.97 15.29 11.90
C ARG A 186 11.64 14.35 13.06
N TRP A 187 11.74 13.04 12.83
CA TRP A 187 11.34 12.02 13.81
C TRP A 187 12.51 11.31 14.49
N ALA A 188 13.73 11.85 14.36
CA ALA A 188 14.95 11.22 14.86
C ALA A 188 14.90 10.94 16.37
N ASP A 189 14.42 11.89 17.16
CA ASP A 189 14.29 11.77 18.63
C ASP A 189 13.35 10.63 19.06
N LEU A 190 12.44 10.23 18.17
CA LEU A 190 11.47 9.16 18.39
C LEU A 190 11.92 7.82 17.78
N GLY A 191 13.09 7.79 17.13
CA GLY A 191 13.60 6.62 16.42
C GLY A 191 12.77 6.19 15.21
N LEU A 192 11.90 7.08 14.69
CA LEU A 192 11.05 6.79 13.53
C LEU A 192 11.71 7.28 12.24
N ARG A 193 11.43 6.59 11.14
CA ARG A 193 12.16 6.77 9.87
C ARG A 193 11.31 7.39 8.78
N CYS A 194 9.99 7.40 8.99
CA CYS A 194 9.06 8.01 8.05
C CYS A 194 7.71 8.28 8.69
N ASN A 195 6.92 9.09 7.99
CA ASN A 195 5.57 9.48 8.43
C ASN A 195 4.63 8.28 8.63
N ALA A 196 4.80 7.18 7.88
CA ALA A 196 3.95 5.98 8.03
C ALA A 196 4.12 5.27 9.40
N GLU A 197 5.24 5.47 10.08
CA GLU A 197 5.53 4.87 11.40
C GLU A 197 5.02 5.73 12.56
N VAL A 198 4.64 6.98 12.31
CA VAL A 198 4.27 7.95 13.35
C VAL A 198 2.94 7.59 13.98
N PRO A 199 2.83 7.39 15.31
CA PRO A 199 1.54 7.15 15.95
C PRO A 199 0.54 8.29 15.70
N GLY A 200 -0.73 7.97 15.38
CA GLY A 200 -1.74 8.99 15.11
C GLY A 200 -2.03 9.91 16.30
N ALA A 201 -1.91 9.38 17.53
CA ALA A 201 -2.01 10.18 18.75
C ALA A 201 -0.96 11.30 18.81
N LEU A 202 0.29 11.00 18.44
CA LEU A 202 1.39 11.98 18.42
C LEU A 202 1.13 13.14 17.45
N LEU A 203 0.54 12.86 16.28
CA LEU A 203 0.16 13.89 15.31
C LEU A 203 -0.97 14.82 15.78
N ARG A 204 -1.62 14.50 16.90
CA ARG A 204 -2.67 15.32 17.53
C ARG A 204 -2.18 16.10 18.75
N GLU A 205 -0.94 15.87 19.19
CA GLU A 205 -0.33 16.62 20.29
C GLU A 205 -0.03 18.08 19.87
N PRO A 206 -0.03 19.05 20.82
CA PRO A 206 0.12 20.47 20.50
C PRO A 206 1.32 20.82 19.61
N ARG A 207 2.42 20.07 19.72
CA ARG A 207 3.63 20.27 18.91
C ARG A 207 3.44 19.98 17.43
N TRP A 208 2.61 18.99 17.09
CA TRP A 208 2.47 18.46 15.71
C TRP A 208 1.08 18.67 15.12
N ARG A 209 0.12 19.06 15.97
CA ARG A 209 -1.26 19.29 15.59
C ARG A 209 -1.35 20.40 14.55
N LEU A 210 -1.99 20.09 13.43
CA LEU A 210 -2.23 21.07 12.37
C LEU A 210 -3.31 22.07 12.79
N PRO A 211 -3.23 23.34 12.33
CA PRO A 211 -4.25 24.34 12.59
C PRO A 211 -5.66 23.90 12.13
N PRO A 212 -6.74 24.28 12.83
CA PRO A 212 -8.10 23.88 12.45
C PRO A 212 -8.48 24.24 11.01
N HIS A 213 -8.01 25.36 10.47
CA HIS A 213 -8.32 25.79 9.10
C HIS A 213 -7.71 24.87 8.03
N ASP A 214 -6.55 24.27 8.30
CA ASP A 214 -5.92 23.28 7.42
C ASP A 214 -6.62 21.92 7.48
N MET A 215 -7.40 21.69 8.56
CA MET A 215 -8.03 20.41 8.89
C MET A 215 -9.55 20.39 8.66
N ALA A 216 -10.13 21.51 8.23
CA ALA A 216 -11.58 21.70 8.16
C ALA A 216 -12.28 20.61 7.33
N ASP A 217 -11.80 20.37 6.10
CA ASP A 217 -12.41 19.40 5.19
C ASP A 217 -12.26 17.96 5.72
N LEU A 218 -11.09 17.62 6.24
CA LEU A 218 -10.82 16.31 6.85
C LEU A 218 -11.69 16.06 8.09
N THR A 219 -11.91 17.07 8.91
CA THR A 219 -12.75 17.00 10.10
C THR A 219 -14.21 16.82 9.72
N ALA A 220 -14.70 17.57 8.73
CA ALA A 220 -16.06 17.41 8.22
C ALA A 220 -16.32 15.98 7.70
N HIS A 221 -15.37 15.37 6.99
CA HIS A 221 -15.49 13.98 6.52
C HIS A 221 -15.50 12.95 7.66
N LEU A 222 -14.79 13.23 8.76
CA LEU A 222 -14.83 12.40 9.96
C LEU A 222 -16.20 12.52 10.65
N ASP A 223 -16.71 13.74 10.82
CA ASP A 223 -18.00 14.02 11.47
C ASP A 223 -19.18 13.43 10.69
N GLN A 224 -19.10 13.44 9.36
CA GLN A 224 -20.09 12.82 8.47
C GLN A 224 -19.97 11.29 8.39
N GLY A 225 -18.95 10.69 9.02
CA GLY A 225 -18.71 9.24 8.98
C GLY A 225 -18.20 8.72 7.63
N VAL A 226 -17.74 9.61 6.73
CA VAL A 226 -17.16 9.22 5.44
C VAL A 226 -15.81 8.52 5.64
N ILE A 227 -15.06 8.94 6.67
CA ILE A 227 -13.82 8.29 7.10
C ILE A 227 -13.89 7.87 8.56
N SER A 228 -13.19 6.79 8.91
CA SER A 228 -13.01 6.37 10.30
C SER A 228 -11.92 7.20 10.99
N ALA A 229 -11.83 7.14 12.33
CA ALA A 229 -10.71 7.70 13.08
C ALA A 229 -9.34 7.14 12.63
N ARG A 230 -9.30 5.86 12.20
CA ARG A 230 -8.10 5.26 11.60
C ARG A 230 -7.80 5.87 10.23
N GLY A 231 -8.83 6.16 9.45
CA GLY A 231 -8.72 6.88 8.18
C GLY A 231 -8.13 8.28 8.38
N TYR A 232 -8.61 9.01 9.39
CA TYR A 232 -8.10 10.33 9.76
C TYR A 232 -6.59 10.31 10.05
N ASP A 233 -6.14 9.39 10.91
CA ASP A 233 -4.70 9.25 11.22
C ASP A 233 -3.86 8.91 9.97
N ARG A 234 -4.40 8.13 9.03
CA ARG A 234 -3.72 7.81 7.77
C ARG A 234 -3.62 9.01 6.84
N VAL A 235 -4.70 9.79 6.71
CA VAL A 235 -4.68 11.03 5.92
C VAL A 235 -3.63 11.97 6.48
N LEU A 236 -3.53 12.13 7.80
CA LEU A 236 -2.49 12.94 8.43
C LEU A 236 -1.08 12.49 8.06
N ARG A 237 -0.77 11.20 8.21
CA ARG A 237 0.56 10.65 7.84
C ARG A 237 0.87 10.85 6.35
N LEU A 238 -0.15 10.71 5.50
CA LEU A 238 -0.01 10.92 4.07
C LEU A 238 0.21 12.40 3.75
N ALA A 239 -0.52 13.31 4.40
CA ALA A 239 -0.35 14.77 4.24
C ALA A 239 1.07 15.22 4.60
N TRP A 240 1.66 14.69 5.68
CA TRP A 240 3.07 14.89 6.01
C TRP A 240 4.02 14.40 4.90
N THR A 241 3.68 13.27 4.27
CA THR A 241 4.47 12.75 3.14
C THR A 241 4.34 13.64 1.90
N VAL A 242 3.16 14.19 1.63
CA VAL A 242 2.95 15.15 0.53
C VAL A 242 3.72 16.44 0.81
N ALA A 243 3.65 16.97 2.02
CA ALA A 243 4.42 18.14 2.45
C ALA A 243 5.93 17.92 2.23
N ASP A 244 6.46 16.78 2.65
CA ASP A 244 7.88 16.43 2.46
C ASP A 244 8.28 16.35 0.98
N LEU A 245 7.40 15.82 0.12
CA LEU A 245 7.62 15.75 -1.33
C LEU A 245 7.61 17.13 -1.99
N LEU A 246 6.86 18.07 -1.43
CA LEU A 246 6.78 19.46 -1.86
C LEU A 246 7.81 20.37 -1.18
N GLY A 247 8.62 19.85 -0.25
CA GLY A 247 9.61 20.61 0.50
C GLY A 247 9.01 21.59 1.51
N ARG A 248 7.77 21.36 1.97
CA ARG A 248 7.11 22.16 3.02
C ARG A 248 7.56 21.68 4.41
N ASP A 249 7.58 22.59 5.37
CA ASP A 249 7.92 22.31 6.76
C ASP A 249 6.82 21.52 7.48
N ARG A 250 5.56 21.80 7.13
CA ARG A 250 4.36 21.11 7.60
C ARG A 250 3.29 20.99 6.48
N PRO A 251 2.30 20.10 6.65
CA PRO A 251 1.10 20.11 5.82
C PRO A 251 0.28 21.38 6.02
N HIS A 252 -0.26 21.90 4.92
CA HIS A 252 -1.34 22.88 4.89
C HIS A 252 -2.61 22.25 4.33
N LYS A 253 -3.68 23.04 4.24
CA LYS A 253 -4.97 22.64 3.68
C LYS A 253 -4.84 21.86 2.36
N GLU A 254 -3.97 22.32 1.46
CA GLU A 254 -3.75 21.66 0.16
C GLU A 254 -3.21 20.23 0.30
N GLU A 255 -2.18 20.02 1.12
CA GLU A 255 -1.60 18.68 1.35
C GLU A 255 -2.59 17.74 2.01
N VAL A 256 -3.35 18.26 2.99
CA VAL A 256 -4.40 17.51 3.69
C VAL A 256 -5.47 17.07 2.69
N ASN A 257 -5.88 17.95 1.79
CA ASN A 257 -6.89 17.66 0.78
C ASN A 257 -6.38 16.70 -0.31
N ILE A 258 -5.12 16.81 -0.74
CA ILE A 258 -4.49 15.81 -1.62
C ILE A 258 -4.49 14.43 -0.94
N ALA A 259 -4.05 14.37 0.32
CA ALA A 259 -4.01 13.12 1.08
C ALA A 259 -5.42 12.54 1.32
N LEU A 260 -6.41 13.39 1.56
CA LEU A 260 -7.80 12.99 1.70
C LEU A 260 -8.33 12.43 0.38
N GLY A 261 -8.11 13.11 -0.75
CA GLY A 261 -8.50 12.64 -2.07
C GLY A 261 -7.86 11.30 -2.43
N LEU A 262 -6.56 11.12 -2.15
CA LEU A 262 -5.87 9.84 -2.33
C LEU A 262 -6.42 8.71 -1.44
N ARG A 263 -7.12 9.04 -0.35
CA ARG A 263 -7.69 8.06 0.57
C ARG A 263 -9.12 7.71 0.19
N LEU A 264 -9.90 8.73 -0.13
CA LEU A 264 -11.26 8.60 -0.61
C LEU A 264 -11.23 7.85 -1.95
N ARG A 265 -12.29 7.09 -2.19
CA ARG A 265 -12.49 6.49 -3.51
C ARG A 265 -13.13 7.57 -4.36
N ASP A 266 -12.66 7.78 -5.59
CA ASP A 266 -13.54 8.43 -6.57
C ASP A 266 -14.71 7.46 -6.76
N THR A 267 -15.81 7.74 -6.07
CA THR A 267 -17.12 7.18 -6.32
C THR A 267 -17.82 8.15 -7.25
N ASP A 268 -17.49 8.03 -8.53
CA ASP A 268 -18.46 8.35 -9.58
C ASP A 268 -19.57 7.29 -9.58
#